data_AF-A0A920DA49-F1
#
_entry.id   AF-A0A920DA49-F1
#
_cell.length_a   1.000
_cell.length_b   1.000
_cell.length_c   1.000
_cell.angle_alpha   90.00
_cell.angle_beta   90.00
_cell.angle_gamma   90.00
#
_symmetry.space_group_name_H-M   'P 1'
#
loop_
_entity.id
_entity.type
_entity.pdbx_description
1 polymer ?
#
loop_
_entity_poly.entity_id
_entity_poly.type
_entity_poly.pdbx_seq_one_letter_code
_entity_poly.pdbx_strand_id
1 'polypeptide(L)'
;MARNNDNNKMSREEAGRMGGEATAKSHDKEFYQEIGRKGGEATADSHDKDFYQEIGQKGGEATADSHGREFYQEIGRKGGEARGNSDNGGSGDGKMSREEAGRKGGEARARQRNND
;
A
#
# COMPACT_ATOMS: atom_id res chain seq x y z
N MET A 1 -15.84 50.06 -24.29
CA MET A 1 -16.02 48.62 -24.51
C MET A 1 -14.79 47.91 -23.97
N ALA A 2 -14.87 47.28 -22.79
CA ALA A 2 -13.78 46.48 -22.24
C ALA A 2 -13.74 45.13 -22.99
N ARG A 3 -12.57 44.76 -23.52
CA ARG A 3 -12.38 43.49 -24.22
C ARG A 3 -12.36 42.36 -23.20
N ASN A 4 -13.42 41.56 -23.17
CA ASN A 4 -13.47 40.29 -22.45
C ASN A 4 -12.42 39.35 -23.05
N ASN A 5 -11.28 39.22 -22.37
CA ASN A 5 -10.13 38.42 -22.80
C ASN A 5 -10.02 37.12 -22.01
N ASP A 6 -11.15 36.58 -21.54
CA ASP A 6 -11.22 35.39 -20.69
C ASP A 6 -11.25 34.07 -21.48
N ASN A 7 -11.36 34.12 -22.81
CA ASN A 7 -11.48 32.94 -23.68
C ASN A 7 -10.14 32.25 -24.00
N ASN A 8 -9.01 32.72 -23.46
CA ASN A 8 -7.67 32.14 -23.65
C ASN A 8 -6.93 31.94 -22.32
N LYS A 9 -7.67 31.66 -21.25
CA LYS A 9 -7.10 31.34 -19.94
C LYS A 9 -7.25 29.85 -19.70
N MET A 10 -6.13 29.14 -19.78
CA MET A 10 -6.06 27.70 -19.50
C MET A 10 -6.62 27.40 -18.09
N SER A 11 -7.40 26.32 -17.97
CA SER A 11 -7.92 25.91 -16.66
C SER A 11 -6.79 25.42 -15.74
N ARG A 12 -7.02 25.46 -14.42
CA ARG A 12 -6.08 24.89 -13.43
C ARG A 12 -5.88 23.39 -13.65
N GLU A 13 -6.94 22.64 -13.94
CA GLU A 13 -6.80 21.21 -14.23
C GLU A 13 -5.97 20.98 -15.49
N GLU A 14 -6.19 21.82 -16.50
CA GLU A 14 -5.52 21.71 -17.80
C GLU A 14 -4.03 22.05 -17.70
N ALA A 15 -3.69 23.10 -16.94
CA ALA A 15 -2.31 23.45 -16.59
C ALA A 15 -1.63 22.34 -15.77
N GLY A 16 -2.34 21.75 -14.80
CA GLY A 16 -1.85 20.62 -14.00
C GLY A 16 -1.55 19.38 -14.85
N ARG A 17 -2.46 19.03 -15.76
CA ARG A 17 -2.28 17.92 -16.71
C ARG A 17 -1.06 18.16 -17.60
N MET A 18 -0.95 19.34 -18.21
CA MET A 18 0.21 19.66 -19.06
C MET A 18 1.53 19.63 -18.30
N GLY A 19 1.57 20.13 -17.06
CA GLY A 19 2.76 20.04 -16.21
C GLY A 19 3.16 18.60 -15.89
N GLY A 20 2.18 17.75 -15.60
CA GLY A 20 2.39 16.31 -15.38
C GLY A 20 2.92 15.60 -16.63
N GLU A 21 2.31 15.85 -17.78
CA GLU A 21 2.74 15.27 -19.07
C GLU A 21 4.15 15.73 -19.47
N ALA A 22 4.47 17.01 -19.26
CA ALA A 22 5.81 17.53 -19.51
C ALA A 22 6.86 16.85 -18.61
N THR A 23 6.54 16.68 -17.32
CA THR A 23 7.42 16.02 -16.35
C THR A 23 7.62 14.55 -16.70
N ALA A 24 6.56 13.84 -17.09
CA ALA A 24 6.61 12.43 -17.48
C ALA A 24 7.42 12.18 -18.77
N LYS A 25 7.50 13.19 -19.66
CA LYS A 25 8.32 13.11 -20.88
C LYS A 25 9.80 13.44 -20.64
N SER A 26 10.12 14.22 -19.61
CA SER A 26 11.48 14.71 -19.37
C SER A 26 12.27 13.92 -18.33
N HIS A 27 11.61 13.07 -17.54
CA HIS A 27 12.24 12.35 -16.44
C HIS A 27 12.11 10.83 -16.57
N ASP A 28 13.17 10.14 -16.20
CA ASP A 28 13.25 8.68 -16.23
C ASP A 28 12.82 8.05 -14.90
N LYS A 29 12.81 6.71 -14.88
CA LYS A 29 12.43 5.89 -13.71
C LYS A 29 13.17 6.30 -12.42
N GLU A 30 14.44 6.63 -12.52
CA GLU A 30 15.30 6.97 -11.37
C GLU A 30 14.83 8.25 -10.66
N PHE A 31 14.36 9.24 -11.42
CA PHE A 31 13.78 10.46 -10.86
C PHE A 31 12.55 10.14 -10.00
N TYR A 32 11.64 9.31 -10.51
CA TYR A 32 10.43 8.91 -9.78
C TYR A 32 10.75 8.08 -8.53
N GLN A 33 11.78 7.24 -8.60
CA GLN A 33 12.26 6.50 -7.44
C GLN A 33 12.84 7.43 -6.37
N GLU A 34 13.62 8.43 -6.77
CA GLU A 34 14.22 9.39 -5.85
C GLU A 34 13.15 10.24 -5.14
N ILE A 35 12.19 10.80 -5.87
CA ILE A 35 11.12 11.59 -5.25
C ILE A 35 10.23 10.72 -4.36
N GLY A 36 9.98 9.46 -4.75
CA GLY A 36 9.25 8.50 -3.93
C GLY A 36 9.98 8.19 -2.64
N ARG A 37 11.30 7.96 -2.70
CA ARG A 37 12.15 7.75 -1.52
C ARG A 37 12.12 8.95 -0.59
N LYS A 38 12.34 10.16 -1.11
CA LYS A 38 12.31 11.40 -0.31
C LYS A 38 10.96 11.62 0.35
N GLY A 39 9.86 11.35 -0.35
CA GLY A 39 8.51 11.44 0.22
C GLY A 39 8.28 10.41 1.34
N GLY A 40 8.79 9.19 1.16
CA GLY A 40 8.75 8.14 2.17
C GLY A 40 9.57 8.49 3.42
N GLU A 41 10.81 8.95 3.25
CA GLU A 41 11.69 9.40 4.34
C GLU A 41 11.06 10.56 5.11
N ALA A 42 10.57 11.59 4.42
CA ALA A 42 9.91 12.71 5.07
C ALA A 42 8.66 12.31 5.86
N THR A 43 7.90 11.32 5.36
CA THR A 43 6.73 10.79 6.08
C THR A 43 7.17 10.00 7.31
N ALA A 44 8.20 9.17 7.19
CA ALA A 44 8.73 8.36 8.28
C ALA A 44 9.35 9.22 9.40
N ASP A 45 10.01 10.33 9.04
CA ASP A 45 10.58 11.27 10.01
C ASP A 45 9.52 12.10 10.75
N SER A 46 8.35 12.31 10.13
CA SER A 46 7.28 13.16 10.69
C SER A 46 6.19 12.39 11.44
N HIS A 47 6.12 11.07 11.29
CA HIS A 47 5.04 10.26 11.84
C HIS A 47 5.56 9.08 12.66
N ASP A 48 4.91 8.87 13.80
CA ASP A 48 5.21 7.76 14.69
C ASP A 48 4.51 6.46 14.29
N LYS A 49 4.81 5.39 15.03
CA LYS A 49 4.23 4.06 14.84
C LYS A 49 2.70 4.07 14.76
N ASP A 50 2.04 4.89 15.56
CA ASP A 50 0.57 4.92 15.65
C ASP A 50 -0.07 5.37 14.34
N PHE A 51 0.56 6.30 13.61
CA PHE A 51 0.12 6.71 12.28
C PHE A 51 0.10 5.53 11.30
N TYR A 52 1.17 4.74 11.27
CA TYR A 52 1.27 3.57 10.40
C TYR A 52 0.28 2.46 10.78
N GLN A 53 -0.02 2.33 12.07
CA GLN A 53 -1.05 1.41 12.55
C GLN A 53 -2.44 1.85 12.09
N GLU A 54 -2.77 3.14 12.21
CA GLU A 54 -4.07 3.69 11.81
C GLU A 54 -4.30 3.53 10.31
N ILE A 55 -3.32 3.91 9.47
CA ILE A 55 -3.46 3.75 8.00
C ILE A 55 -3.54 2.28 7.60
N GLY A 56 -2.81 1.40 8.30
CA GLY A 56 -2.87 -0.04 8.08
C GLY A 56 -4.23 -0.61 8.46
N GLN A 57 -4.81 -0.17 9.58
CA GLN A 57 -6.15 -0.55 10.01
C GLN A 57 -7.19 -0.10 8.99
N LYS A 58 -7.17 1.18 8.58
CA LYS A 58 -8.11 1.70 7.56
C LYS A 58 -8.03 0.94 6.25
N GLY A 59 -6.83 0.63 5.77
CA GLY A 59 -6.65 -0.19 4.57
C GLY A 59 -7.19 -1.61 4.72
N GLY A 60 -6.97 -2.23 5.89
CA GLY A 60 -7.49 -3.54 6.22
C GLY A 60 -9.02 -3.58 6.31
N GLU A 61 -9.63 -2.59 6.95
CA GLU A 61 -11.09 -2.44 7.06
C GLU A 61 -11.74 -2.23 5.69
N ALA A 62 -11.19 -1.33 4.87
CA ALA A 62 -11.68 -1.10 3.51
C ALA A 62 -11.61 -2.38 2.65
N THR A 63 -10.53 -3.15 2.79
CA THR A 63 -10.37 -4.44 2.10
C THR A 63 -11.38 -5.46 2.60
N ALA A 64 -11.61 -5.54 3.91
CA ALA A 64 -12.57 -6.47 4.53
C ALA A 64 -14.02 -6.16 4.17
N ASP A 65 -14.37 -4.88 4.03
CA ASP A 65 -15.71 -4.45 3.63
C ASP A 65 -16.01 -4.74 2.16
N SER A 66 -15.00 -4.58 1.29
CA SER A 66 -15.15 -4.73 -0.17
C SER A 66 -14.93 -6.15 -0.69
N HIS A 67 -14.25 -7.03 0.06
CA HIS A 67 -13.81 -8.33 -0.44
C HIS A 67 -14.33 -9.52 0.37
N GLY A 68 -14.86 -10.51 -0.34
CA GLY A 68 -15.33 -11.78 0.22
C GLY A 68 -14.21 -12.80 0.47
N ARG A 69 -14.61 -14.01 0.89
CA ARG A 69 -13.72 -15.12 1.27
C ARG A 69 -12.71 -15.49 0.18
N GLU A 70 -13.10 -15.45 -1.09
CA GLU A 70 -12.25 -15.86 -2.22
C GLU A 70 -11.01 -14.98 -2.39
N PHE A 71 -11.15 -13.67 -2.16
CA PHE A 71 -10.03 -12.73 -2.19
C PHE A 71 -8.96 -13.10 -1.15
N TYR A 72 -9.37 -13.38 0.08
CA TYR A 72 -8.46 -13.79 1.15
C TYR A 72 -7.76 -15.13 0.87
N GLN A 73 -8.47 -16.06 0.21
CA GLN A 73 -7.88 -17.32 -0.26
C GLN A 73 -6.84 -17.09 -1.35
N GLU A 74 -7.12 -16.21 -2.31
CA GLU A 74 -6.21 -15.89 -3.40
C GLU A 74 -4.94 -15.19 -2.90
N ILE A 75 -5.06 -14.15 -2.07
CA ILE A 75 -3.89 -13.46 -1.52
C ILE A 75 -3.07 -14.39 -0.60
N GLY A 76 -3.75 -15.28 0.14
CA GLY A 76 -3.10 -16.29 0.98
C GLY A 76 -2.33 -17.32 0.14
N ARG A 77 -2.90 -17.77 -0.98
CA ARG A 77 -2.24 -18.65 -1.95
C ARG A 77 -1.02 -17.96 -2.57
N LYS A 78 -1.17 -16.73 -3.09
CA LYS A 78 -0.07 -15.94 -3.67
C LYS A 78 1.05 -15.70 -2.66
N GLY A 79 0.72 -15.39 -1.40
CA GLY A 79 1.71 -15.22 -0.33
C GLY A 79 2.43 -16.53 0.03
N GLY A 80 1.73 -17.66 -0.02
CA GLY A 80 2.31 -18.99 0.17
C GLY A 80 3.22 -19.42 -0.99
N GLU A 81 2.81 -19.16 -2.23
CA GLU A 81 3.59 -19.46 -3.44
C GLU A 81 4.86 -18.62 -3.51
N ALA A 82 4.81 -17.33 -3.14
CA ALA A 82 6.00 -16.46 -3.08
C ALA A 82 7.07 -16.99 -2.11
N ARG A 83 6.64 -17.58 -0.98
CA ARG A 83 7.52 -18.25 -0.01
C ARG A 83 8.00 -19.60 -0.54
N GLY A 84 7.11 -20.38 -1.16
CA GLY A 84 7.44 -21.68 -1.75
C GLY A 84 8.43 -21.62 -2.91
N ASN A 85 8.42 -20.53 -3.69
CA ASN A 85 9.37 -20.34 -4.80
C ASN A 85 10.78 -19.94 -4.33
N SER A 86 10.94 -19.52 -3.06
CA SER A 86 12.25 -19.25 -2.45
C SER A 86 12.85 -20.51 -1.79
N ASP A 87 12.09 -21.61 -1.72
CA ASP A 87 12.43 -22.84 -0.99
C ASP A 87 13.07 -23.93 -1.87
N ASN A 88 13.54 -23.63 -3.09
CA ASN A 88 14.41 -24.56 -3.83
C ASN A 88 15.88 -24.46 -3.35
N GLY A 89 16.10 -24.46 -2.03
CA GLY A 89 17.43 -24.21 -1.46
C GLY A 89 17.65 -24.44 0.03
N GLY A 90 16.73 -25.03 0.80
CA GLY A 90 16.99 -25.25 2.23
C GLY A 90 16.04 -26.19 2.93
N SER A 91 16.51 -27.41 3.19
CA SER A 91 15.92 -28.37 4.12
C SER A 91 15.79 -27.80 5.54
N GLY A 92 14.71 -28.18 6.24
CA GLY A 92 14.69 -28.23 7.71
C GLY A 92 13.66 -27.35 8.42
N ASP A 93 12.56 -27.97 8.83
CA ASP A 93 11.97 -27.85 10.18
C ASP A 93 11.62 -26.47 10.78
N GLY A 94 11.25 -25.49 9.95
CA GLY A 94 10.70 -24.20 10.41
C GLY A 94 9.25 -23.92 10.00
N LYS A 95 8.60 -24.84 9.28
CA LYS A 95 7.29 -24.60 8.66
C LYS A 95 6.17 -24.78 9.68
N MET A 96 5.80 -23.69 10.36
CA MET A 96 4.62 -23.63 11.23
C MET A 96 3.40 -24.14 10.45
N SER A 97 2.71 -25.14 11.01
CA SER A 97 1.61 -25.80 10.30
C SER A 97 0.48 -24.80 9.99
N ARG A 98 -0.27 -25.05 8.90
CA ARG A 98 -1.45 -24.23 8.54
C ARG A 98 -2.43 -24.10 9.71
N GLU A 99 -2.51 -25.12 10.55
CA GLU A 99 -3.38 -25.18 11.72
C GLU A 99 -2.85 -24.34 12.89
N GLU A 100 -1.53 -24.34 13.11
CA GLU A 100 -0.87 -23.53 14.13
C GLU A 100 -0.89 -22.04 13.77
N ALA A 101 -0.71 -21.69 12.50
CA ALA A 101 -0.88 -20.33 12.00
C ALA A 101 -2.34 -19.84 12.18
N GLY A 102 -3.32 -20.71 11.91
CA GLY A 102 -4.74 -20.42 12.12
C GLY A 102 -5.10 -20.22 13.60
N ARG A 103 -4.60 -21.10 14.48
CA ARG A 103 -4.75 -20.96 15.94
C ARG A 103 -4.11 -19.68 16.47
N LYS A 104 -2.87 -19.38 16.07
CA LYS A 104 -2.15 -18.19 16.53
C LYS A 104 -2.77 -16.88 16.03
N GLY A 105 -3.27 -16.87 14.78
CA GLY A 105 -4.04 -15.74 14.25
C GLY A 105 -5.39 -15.54 14.94
N GLY A 106 -6.06 -16.64 15.30
CA GLY A 106 -7.29 -16.62 16.11
C GLY A 106 -7.04 -16.15 17.55
N GLU A 107 -5.97 -16.61 18.18
CA GLU A 107 -5.56 -16.19 19.52
C GLU A 107 -5.16 -14.72 19.58
N ALA A 108 -4.48 -14.18 18.57
CA ALA A 108 -4.17 -12.76 18.50
C ALA A 108 -5.44 -11.89 18.53
N ARG A 109 -6.50 -12.33 17.83
CA ARG A 109 -7.84 -11.69 17.87
C ARG A 109 -8.58 -11.89 19.21
N ALA A 110 -8.33 -12.99 19.91
CA ALA A 110 -8.96 -13.27 21.20
C ALA A 110 -8.29 -12.52 22.36
N ARG A 111 -6.97 -12.33 22.33
CA ARG A 111 -6.22 -11.61 23.37
C ARG A 111 -6.53 -10.11 23.41
N GLN A 112 -6.96 -9.53 22.29
CA GLN A 112 -7.42 -8.13 22.22
C GLN A 112 -8.80 -7.89 22.86
N ARG A 113 -9.52 -8.94 23.30
CA ARG A 113 -10.82 -8.79 23.98
C ARG A 113 -10.75 -8.89 25.50
N ASN A 114 -9.58 -9.17 26.06
CA ASN A 114 -9.41 -9.42 27.51
C ASN A 114 -8.56 -8.35 28.20
N ASN A 115 -8.12 -7.32 27.48
CA ASN A 115 -7.53 -6.11 28.05
C ASN A 115 -8.46 -4.95 27.68
N ASP A 116 -9.30 -4.58 28.64
CA ASP A 116 -10.38 -3.55 28.68
C ASP A 116 -11.78 -3.99 28.21
#